data_AF-A0A9D6UZG0-F1
#
_entry.id   AF-A0A9D6UZG0-F1
#
_cell.length_a   1.000
_cell.length_b   1.000
_cell.length_c   1.000
_cell.angle_alpha   90.00
_cell.angle_beta   90.00
_cell.angle_gamma   90.00
#
_symmetry.space_group_name_H-M   'P 1'
#
loop_
_entity.id
_entity.type
_entity.pdbx_description
1 polymer ?
#
loop_
_entity_poly.entity_id
_entity_poly.type
_entity_poly.pdbx_seq_one_letter_code
_entity_poly.pdbx_strand_id
1 'polypeptide(L)'
;MMDKSDIVNRNFRILYFTGTGNTDWVVKKIREGLEAKGASCMTLPADRLLADCGMGFGMKPDPELLKARLGDFLSDDAVLVLGFPTYEGTVPRPFRELFPLLPEGNGRKLACISTILLAGGDAVHIAEKTLAQRGYRSFLTTYVVMPGNIRLPHFAFFQIHNGKDLDRFYESAGKAVAEIVDELLYQKAHFEGRTIADYLIGASNRWGEYILPDLWGKQMFADAKCIKRALCASSCPMGNISLAKGYPEFGTNCCTCLRCYNFCPENAIQITEHTRDEEKYNRYKGFDGWKPPHLRHVEIGRREHEPARP
;
A
#
# COMPACT_ATOMS: atom_id res chain seq x y z
N MET A 1 11.65 12.34 32.84
CA MET A 1 12.28 13.11 31.76
C MET A 1 13.29 12.18 31.10
N MET A 2 12.96 11.58 29.96
CA MET A 2 13.93 10.79 29.19
C MET A 2 14.91 11.76 28.52
N ASP A 3 16.18 11.51 28.76
CA ASP A 3 17.32 12.30 28.31
C ASP A 3 17.36 12.38 26.77
N LYS A 4 17.76 13.54 26.24
CA LYS A 4 17.86 13.81 24.79
C LYS A 4 19.10 13.14 24.16
N SER A 5 19.78 12.26 24.89
CA SER A 5 21.08 11.65 24.56
C SER A 5 21.00 10.29 23.83
N ASP A 6 19.84 9.66 23.69
CA ASP A 6 19.78 8.24 23.23
C ASP A 6 19.17 7.99 21.84
N ILE A 7 18.92 9.00 20.98
CA ILE A 7 18.41 8.71 19.61
C ILE A 7 19.53 8.07 18.77
N VAL A 8 19.32 6.80 18.39
CA VAL A 8 20.31 5.97 17.69
C VAL A 8 20.31 6.23 16.18
N ASN A 9 19.14 6.52 15.58
CA ASN A 9 19.01 6.84 14.15
C ASN A 9 18.23 8.13 13.93
N ARG A 10 18.68 8.91 12.95
CA ARG A 10 18.01 10.15 12.54
C ARG A 10 17.64 10.20 11.07
N ASN A 11 17.96 9.19 10.27
CA ASN A 11 17.72 9.20 8.83
C ASN A 11 16.90 7.98 8.42
N PHE A 12 15.71 8.23 7.85
CA PHE A 12 14.76 7.19 7.46
C PHE A 12 14.32 7.35 6.00
N ARG A 13 14.13 6.22 5.34
CA ARG A 13 13.55 6.09 4.00
C ARG A 13 12.34 5.16 4.09
N ILE A 14 11.14 5.71 3.98
CA ILE A 14 9.91 4.92 4.02
C ILE A 14 9.44 4.64 2.60
N LEU A 15 9.69 3.42 2.10
CA LEU A 15 9.13 2.92 0.85
C LEU A 15 7.81 2.21 1.19
N TYR A 16 6.69 2.59 0.59
CA TYR A 16 5.41 2.02 1.00
C TYR A 16 4.39 1.87 -0.13
N PHE A 17 3.50 0.90 -0.01
CA PHE A 17 2.36 0.73 -0.91
C PHE A 17 1.04 0.98 -0.17
N THR A 18 0.08 1.58 -0.86
CA THR A 18 -1.26 1.79 -0.31
C THR A 18 -2.34 1.58 -1.37
N GLY A 19 -3.22 0.58 -1.22
CA GLY A 19 -4.35 0.43 -2.14
C GLY A 19 -5.40 1.53 -1.95
N THR A 20 -5.82 1.71 -0.69
CA THR A 20 -7.00 2.51 -0.32
C THR A 20 -6.74 3.54 0.79
N GLY A 21 -5.48 3.80 1.14
CA GLY A 21 -5.10 4.93 1.99
C GLY A 21 -4.71 4.61 3.43
N ASN A 22 -5.11 3.47 4.01
CA ASN A 22 -4.78 3.17 5.41
C ASN A 22 -3.27 3.22 5.71
N THR A 23 -2.46 2.55 4.89
CA THR A 23 -1.00 2.57 5.02
C THR A 23 -0.41 3.97 4.80
N ASP A 24 -0.99 4.77 3.91
CA ASP A 24 -0.56 6.14 3.65
C ASP A 24 -0.77 7.03 4.88
N TRP A 25 -1.91 6.86 5.58
CA TRP A 25 -2.18 7.54 6.85
C TRP A 25 -1.14 7.17 7.91
N VAL A 26 -0.87 5.87 8.09
CA VAL A 26 0.10 5.38 9.07
C VAL A 26 1.51 5.91 8.76
N VAL A 27 1.94 5.83 7.51
CA VAL A 27 3.25 6.36 7.07
C VAL A 27 3.34 7.87 7.28
N LYS A 28 2.28 8.63 6.97
CA LYS A 28 2.23 10.07 7.22
C LYS A 28 2.42 10.37 8.71
N LYS A 29 1.74 9.63 9.60
CA LYS A 29 1.83 9.83 11.05
C LYS A 29 3.19 9.42 11.62
N ILE A 30 3.80 8.35 11.11
CA ILE A 30 5.17 7.96 11.47
C ILE A 30 6.14 9.07 11.05
N ARG A 31 6.06 9.56 9.81
CA ARG A 31 6.90 10.66 9.33
C ARG A 31 6.78 11.90 10.22
N GLU A 32 5.54 12.34 10.49
CA GLU A 32 5.27 13.49 11.37
C GLU A 32 5.91 13.30 12.76
N GLY A 33 5.78 12.10 13.35
CA GLY A 33 6.38 11.77 14.65
C GLY A 33 7.91 11.75 14.65
N LEU A 34 8.53 11.22 13.58
CA LEU A 34 9.98 11.22 13.40
C LEU A 34 10.52 12.64 13.22
N GLU A 35 9.91 13.44 12.35
CA GLU A 35 10.30 14.82 12.07
C GLU A 35 10.13 15.72 13.31
N ALA A 36 9.05 15.54 14.08
CA ALA A 36 8.84 16.25 15.35
C ALA A 36 9.94 15.96 16.39
N LYS A 37 10.64 14.82 16.28
CA LYS A 37 11.78 14.44 17.13
C LYS A 37 13.14 14.74 16.47
N GLY A 38 13.15 15.49 15.37
CA GLY A 38 14.36 15.96 14.70
C GLY A 38 15.07 14.89 13.88
N ALA A 39 14.34 13.89 13.36
CA ALA A 39 14.84 12.96 12.35
C ALA A 39 14.45 13.41 10.94
N SER A 40 15.33 13.17 9.97
CA SER A 40 15.05 13.25 8.54
C SER A 40 14.31 12.01 8.07
N CYS A 41 13.19 12.19 7.38
CA CYS A 41 12.38 11.09 6.88
C CYS A 41 11.85 11.39 5.47
N MET A 42 12.34 10.64 4.47
CA MET A 42 11.81 10.72 3.10
C MET A 42 10.84 9.55 2.85
N THR A 43 9.71 9.82 2.22
CA THR A 43 8.69 8.81 1.90
C THR A 43 8.56 8.63 0.38
N LEU A 44 8.52 7.38 -0.09
CA LEU A 44 8.29 7.03 -1.50
C LEU A 44 7.07 6.10 -1.61
N PRO A 45 5.92 6.58 -2.12
CA PRO A 45 4.78 5.73 -2.42
C PRO A 45 5.07 4.88 -3.66
N ALA A 46 5.11 3.56 -3.50
CA ALA A 46 5.40 2.58 -4.53
C ALA A 46 4.43 2.64 -5.72
N ASP A 47 3.15 2.88 -5.46
CA ASP A 47 2.15 3.04 -6.49
C ASP A 47 2.30 4.33 -7.30
N ARG A 48 2.84 5.40 -6.68
CA ARG A 48 3.24 6.60 -7.41
C ARG A 48 4.48 6.34 -8.25
N LEU A 49 5.49 5.69 -7.66
CA LEU A 49 6.72 5.29 -8.37
C LEU A 49 6.39 4.45 -9.61
N LEU A 50 5.54 3.42 -9.45
CA LEU A 50 5.11 2.56 -10.55
C LEU A 50 4.45 3.39 -11.67
N ALA A 51 3.55 4.31 -11.33
CA ALA A 51 2.89 5.17 -12.31
C ALA A 51 3.87 6.12 -13.03
N ASP A 52 4.81 6.72 -12.30
CA ASP A 52 5.86 7.57 -12.86
C ASP A 52 6.83 6.80 -13.78
N CYS A 53 6.89 5.48 -13.61
CA CYS A 53 7.61 4.58 -14.49
C CYS A 53 6.73 3.97 -15.60
N GLY A 54 5.49 4.42 -15.80
CA GLY A 54 4.64 4.00 -16.91
C GLY A 54 3.59 2.93 -16.60
N MET A 55 3.40 2.56 -15.32
CA MET A 55 2.30 1.69 -14.91
C MET A 55 0.94 2.36 -15.14
N GLY A 56 -0.01 1.63 -15.72
CA GLY A 56 -1.40 2.08 -15.90
C GLY A 56 -1.91 1.83 -17.32
N PHE A 57 -3.23 1.93 -17.55
CA PHE A 57 -3.85 1.73 -18.87
C PHE A 57 -3.48 0.40 -19.57
N GLY A 58 -3.30 -0.68 -18.81
CA GLY A 58 -2.86 -1.97 -19.37
C GLY A 58 -1.34 -2.11 -19.51
N MET A 59 -0.57 -1.06 -19.21
CA MET A 59 0.88 -1.01 -19.39
C MET A 59 1.63 -1.41 -18.12
N LYS A 60 2.82 -2.00 -18.34
CA LYS A 60 3.81 -2.30 -17.29
C LYS A 60 4.81 -1.15 -17.18
N PRO A 61 5.41 -0.94 -15.99
CA PRO A 61 6.42 0.08 -15.79
C PRO A 61 7.75 -0.31 -16.44
N ASP A 62 8.55 0.69 -16.77
CA ASP A 62 9.95 0.54 -17.18
C ASP A 62 10.80 0.04 -15.99
N PRO A 63 11.38 -1.17 -16.08
CA PRO A 63 12.14 -1.76 -14.98
C PRO A 63 13.47 -1.05 -14.71
N GLU A 64 14.12 -0.48 -15.73
CA GLU A 64 15.39 0.23 -15.57
C GLU A 64 15.17 1.58 -14.88
N LEU A 65 14.09 2.27 -15.26
CA LEU A 65 13.70 3.51 -14.59
C LEU A 65 13.29 3.26 -13.12
N LEU A 66 12.56 2.17 -12.85
CA LEU A 66 12.23 1.77 -11.47
C LEU A 66 13.49 1.54 -10.64
N LYS A 67 14.43 0.75 -11.18
CA LYS A 67 15.69 0.44 -10.52
C LYS A 67 16.52 1.69 -10.24
N ALA A 68 16.62 2.59 -11.22
CA ALA A 68 17.31 3.87 -11.06
C ALA A 68 16.69 4.71 -9.94
N ARG A 69 15.35 4.89 -9.93
CA ARG A 69 14.63 5.67 -8.92
C ARG A 69 14.74 5.07 -7.52
N LEU A 70 14.70 3.74 -7.40
CA LEU A 70 14.92 3.05 -6.13
C LEU A 70 16.36 3.20 -5.65
N GLY A 71 17.34 3.18 -6.57
CA GLY A 71 18.73 3.47 -6.30
C GLY A 71 18.93 4.89 -5.76
N ASP A 72 18.35 5.89 -6.43
CA ASP A 72 18.38 7.30 -6.00
C ASP A 72 17.74 7.48 -4.62
N PHE A 73 16.58 6.84 -4.38
CA PHE A 73 15.89 6.92 -3.08
C PHE A 73 16.71 6.33 -1.93
N LEU A 74 17.50 5.30 -2.23
CA LEU A 74 18.32 4.54 -1.29
C LEU A 74 19.82 4.78 -1.48
N SER A 75 20.19 6.00 -1.89
CA SER A 75 21.57 6.39 -2.17
C SER A 75 22.43 6.63 -0.91
N ASP A 76 21.80 6.73 0.26
CA ASP A 76 22.47 6.94 1.56
C ASP A 76 22.31 5.72 2.49
N ASP A 77 22.85 5.77 3.71
CA ASP A 77 22.82 4.68 4.68
C ASP A 77 21.58 4.68 5.59
N ALA A 78 20.56 5.48 5.26
CA ALA A 78 19.35 5.61 6.06
C ALA A 78 18.64 4.27 6.30
N VAL A 79 17.92 4.19 7.43
CA VAL A 79 17.08 3.04 7.75
C VAL A 79 15.98 2.91 6.69
N LEU A 80 15.85 1.73 6.09
CA LEU A 80 14.72 1.41 5.23
C LEU A 80 13.53 0.98 6.09
N VAL A 81 12.41 1.67 5.93
CA VAL A 81 11.13 1.27 6.49
C VAL A 81 10.21 0.87 5.34
N LEU A 82 9.66 -0.34 5.39
CA LEU A 82 8.63 -0.80 4.48
C LEU A 82 7.25 -0.59 5.10
N GLY A 83 6.36 0.07 4.37
CA GLY A 83 4.94 0.20 4.73
C GLY A 83 4.04 -0.50 3.72
N PHE A 84 3.14 -1.39 4.13
CA PHE A 84 2.20 -2.01 3.20
C PHE A 84 0.92 -2.50 3.90
N PRO A 85 -0.20 -2.72 3.22
CA PRO A 85 -1.30 -3.51 3.76
C PRO A 85 -1.03 -5.02 3.60
N THR A 86 -1.49 -5.85 4.53
CA THR A 86 -1.50 -7.31 4.29
C THR A 86 -2.66 -7.67 3.36
N TYR A 87 -2.36 -8.24 2.20
CA TYR A 87 -3.34 -8.79 1.25
C TYR A 87 -3.20 -10.31 1.22
N GLU A 88 -4.30 -11.01 1.49
CA GLU A 88 -4.37 -12.48 1.52
C GLU A 88 -3.21 -13.14 2.31
N GLY A 89 -2.83 -12.55 3.46
CA GLY A 89 -1.77 -13.08 4.33
C GLY A 89 -0.34 -12.84 3.83
N THR A 90 -0.11 -11.93 2.89
CA THR A 90 1.22 -11.62 2.37
C THR A 90 1.40 -10.14 2.00
N VAL A 91 2.60 -9.82 1.52
CA VAL A 91 2.96 -8.53 0.94
C VAL A 91 2.25 -8.35 -0.40
N PRO A 92 1.58 -7.21 -0.66
CA PRO A 92 0.89 -6.98 -1.93
C PRO A 92 1.84 -7.13 -3.11
N ARG A 93 1.38 -7.86 -4.15
CA ARG A 93 2.16 -8.11 -5.36
C ARG A 93 2.83 -6.87 -5.98
N PRO A 94 2.16 -5.70 -6.18
CA PRO A 94 2.82 -4.54 -6.78
C PRO A 94 3.96 -3.97 -5.92
N PHE A 95 3.96 -4.26 -4.62
CA PHE A 95 5.01 -3.83 -3.70
C PHE A 95 6.15 -4.85 -3.65
N ARG A 96 5.80 -6.15 -3.55
CA ARG A 96 6.78 -7.25 -3.50
C ARG A 96 7.64 -7.32 -4.76
N GLU A 97 7.07 -7.01 -5.92
CA GLU A 97 7.80 -6.98 -7.21
C GLU A 97 8.91 -5.92 -7.27
N LEU A 98 8.91 -4.93 -6.36
CA LEU A 98 9.99 -3.95 -6.26
C LEU A 98 11.22 -4.48 -5.50
N PHE A 99 11.06 -5.51 -4.65
CA PHE A 99 12.13 -5.96 -3.76
C PHE A 99 13.41 -6.41 -4.49
N PRO A 100 13.33 -7.15 -5.62
CA PRO A 100 14.50 -7.50 -6.41
C PRO A 100 15.21 -6.30 -7.06
N LEU A 101 14.50 -5.17 -7.22
CA LEU A 101 15.03 -3.94 -7.83
C LEU A 101 15.71 -3.02 -6.80
N LEU A 102 15.54 -3.28 -5.50
CA LEU A 102 16.24 -2.53 -4.46
C LEU A 102 17.75 -2.81 -4.52
N PRO A 103 18.60 -1.80 -4.21
CA PRO A 103 20.03 -2.03 -4.02
C PRO A 103 20.33 -3.14 -2.99
N GLU A 104 21.51 -3.73 -3.06
CA GLU A 104 21.98 -4.64 -2.01
C GLU A 104 22.02 -3.92 -0.67
N GLY A 105 21.56 -4.62 0.38
CA GLY A 105 21.36 -4.04 1.70
C GLY A 105 22.68 -3.70 2.39
N ASN A 106 23.74 -4.49 2.19
CA ASN A 106 25.07 -4.27 2.80
C ASN A 106 25.01 -4.00 4.31
N GLY A 107 24.12 -4.69 5.02
CA GLY A 107 23.90 -4.51 6.46
C GLY A 107 22.90 -3.41 6.84
N ARG A 108 22.31 -2.68 5.88
CA ARG A 108 21.32 -1.62 6.10
C ARG A 108 20.17 -2.11 6.97
N LYS A 109 19.80 -1.28 7.94
CA LYS A 109 18.73 -1.54 8.89
C LYS A 109 17.36 -1.52 8.20
N LEU A 110 16.50 -2.44 8.60
CA LEU A 110 15.17 -2.65 8.03
C LEU A 110 14.10 -2.64 9.14
N ALA A 111 12.97 -2.00 8.85
CA ALA A 111 11.73 -2.14 9.59
C ALA A 111 10.59 -2.48 8.62
N CYS A 112 9.67 -3.36 9.01
CA CYS A 112 8.49 -3.71 8.22
C CYS A 112 7.21 -3.42 9.02
N ILE A 113 6.35 -2.55 8.50
CA ILE A 113 5.12 -2.13 9.15
C ILE A 113 3.97 -2.48 8.21
N SER A 114 3.06 -3.34 8.66
CA SER A 114 1.89 -3.72 7.87
C SER A 114 0.58 -3.23 8.47
N THR A 115 -0.31 -2.67 7.65
CA THR A 115 -1.68 -2.36 8.07
C THR A 115 -2.61 -3.54 7.86
N ILE A 116 -3.41 -3.89 8.86
CA ILE A 116 -4.27 -5.09 8.85
C ILE A 116 -5.68 -4.78 9.31
N LEU A 117 -6.66 -5.58 8.87
CA LEU A 117 -8.03 -5.52 9.41
C LEU A 117 -8.17 -6.31 10.71
N LEU A 118 -7.70 -7.57 10.72
CA LEU A 118 -7.80 -8.47 11.87
C LEU A 118 -6.44 -9.08 12.23
N ALA A 119 -5.88 -9.88 11.32
CA ALA A 119 -4.63 -10.60 11.53
C ALA A 119 -3.74 -10.49 10.29
N GLY A 120 -2.45 -10.26 10.51
CA GLY A 120 -1.46 -10.16 9.43
C GLY A 120 -0.77 -11.49 9.08
N GLY A 121 -0.91 -12.52 9.92
CA GLY A 121 -0.16 -13.78 9.78
C GLY A 121 1.35 -13.52 9.80
N ASP A 122 2.08 -14.14 8.88
CA ASP A 122 3.53 -13.99 8.72
C ASP A 122 3.94 -12.95 7.66
N ALA A 123 3.03 -12.07 7.21
CA ALA A 123 3.27 -11.15 6.10
C ALA A 123 4.50 -10.23 6.29
N VAL A 124 4.67 -9.62 7.48
CA VAL A 124 5.86 -8.79 7.76
C VAL A 124 7.14 -9.62 7.83
N HIS A 125 7.05 -10.86 8.30
CA HIS A 125 8.19 -11.78 8.36
C HIS A 125 8.59 -12.29 6.95
N ILE A 126 7.64 -12.47 6.04
CA ILE A 126 7.92 -12.76 4.63
C ILE A 126 8.70 -11.60 3.99
N ALA A 127 8.25 -10.36 4.18
CA ALA A 127 8.95 -9.18 3.68
C ALA A 127 10.38 -9.10 4.23
N GLU A 128 10.50 -9.29 5.54
CA GLU A 128 11.76 -9.32 6.27
C GLU A 128 12.73 -10.37 5.71
N LYS A 129 12.30 -11.64 5.63
CA LYS A 129 13.15 -12.74 5.12
C LYS A 129 13.61 -12.50 3.69
N THR A 130 12.73 -11.96 2.85
CA THR A 130 13.05 -11.67 1.44
C THR A 130 14.18 -10.64 1.34
N LEU A 131 14.15 -9.57 2.13
CA LEU A 131 15.23 -8.57 2.12
C LEU A 131 16.45 -8.99 2.94
N ALA A 132 16.31 -9.85 3.95
CA ALA A 132 17.45 -10.40 4.68
C ALA A 132 18.38 -11.19 3.75
N GLN A 133 17.83 -11.91 2.77
CA GLN A 133 18.60 -12.59 1.72
C GLN A 133 19.40 -11.62 0.83
N ARG A 134 18.98 -10.35 0.76
CA ARG A 134 19.66 -9.26 0.04
C ARG A 134 20.54 -8.41 0.97
N GLY A 135 20.92 -8.93 2.14
CA GLY A 135 21.83 -8.27 3.06
C GLY A 135 21.22 -7.17 3.93
N TYR A 136 19.90 -7.02 3.99
CA TYR A 136 19.24 -6.11 4.94
C TYR A 136 19.16 -6.74 6.34
N ARG A 137 19.17 -5.91 7.40
CA ARG A 137 19.11 -6.36 8.80
C ARG A 137 17.89 -5.79 9.50
N SER A 138 16.88 -6.62 9.70
CA SER A 138 15.67 -6.19 10.37
C SER A 138 15.85 -6.05 11.88
N PHE A 139 15.24 -5.01 12.45
CA PHE A 139 15.09 -4.84 13.89
C PHE A 139 13.63 -4.66 14.32
N LEU A 140 12.73 -4.34 13.38
CA LEU A 140 11.33 -4.09 13.68
C LEU A 140 10.42 -4.77 12.66
N THR A 141 9.49 -5.61 13.12
CA THR A 141 8.35 -6.07 12.33
C THR A 141 7.08 -5.90 13.15
N THR A 142 6.09 -5.18 12.64
CA THR A 142 4.86 -4.89 13.41
C THR A 142 3.64 -4.64 12.54
N TYR A 143 2.46 -4.76 13.17
CA TYR A 143 1.16 -4.55 12.57
C TYR A 143 0.43 -3.33 13.16
N VAL A 144 -0.29 -2.60 12.29
CA VAL A 144 -1.20 -1.53 12.70
C VAL A 144 -2.62 -1.88 12.25
N VAL A 145 -3.53 -2.03 13.20
CA VAL A 145 -4.94 -2.30 12.90
C VAL A 145 -5.60 -1.07 12.30
N MET A 146 -6.22 -1.24 11.13
CA MET A 146 -6.87 -0.21 10.34
C MET A 146 -8.22 -0.72 9.80
N PRO A 147 -9.16 0.17 9.42
CA PRO A 147 -10.48 -0.24 8.93
C PRO A 147 -10.40 -1.06 7.64
N GLY A 148 -11.35 -1.96 7.46
CA GLY A 148 -11.45 -2.80 6.27
C GLY A 148 -11.89 -2.01 5.04
N ASN A 149 -11.43 -2.43 3.86
CA ASN A 149 -11.85 -1.86 2.57
C ASN A 149 -12.65 -2.85 1.70
N ILE A 150 -12.99 -4.00 2.27
CA ILE A 150 -13.65 -5.12 1.61
C ILE A 150 -15.02 -5.36 2.21
N ARG A 151 -16.05 -5.24 1.37
CA ARG A 151 -17.42 -5.68 1.66
C ARG A 151 -18.05 -6.16 0.38
N LEU A 152 -17.82 -7.43 0.08
CA LEU A 152 -18.23 -8.12 -1.14
C LEU A 152 -19.14 -9.29 -0.78
N PRO A 153 -19.88 -9.93 -1.71
CA PRO A 153 -20.82 -11.00 -1.39
C PRO A 153 -20.29 -12.10 -0.46
N HIS A 154 -19.07 -12.59 -0.68
CA HIS A 154 -18.42 -13.60 0.17
C HIS A 154 -17.75 -13.04 1.43
N PHE A 155 -17.69 -11.72 1.55
CA PHE A 155 -16.98 -10.97 2.58
C PHE A 155 -17.88 -9.91 3.24
N ALA A 156 -19.20 -10.07 3.14
CA ALA A 156 -20.19 -9.07 3.56
C ALA A 156 -20.26 -8.92 5.09
N PHE A 157 -19.67 -9.88 5.81
CA PHE A 157 -19.52 -9.83 7.27
C PHE A 157 -18.50 -8.78 7.72
N PHE A 158 -17.55 -8.39 6.85
CA PHE A 158 -16.65 -7.28 7.14
C PHE A 158 -17.37 -5.93 6.97
N GLN A 159 -17.37 -5.15 8.04
CA GLN A 159 -17.99 -3.82 8.04
C GLN A 159 -17.04 -2.77 7.48
N ILE A 160 -17.58 -1.90 6.62
CA ILE A 160 -16.91 -0.68 6.18
C ILE A 160 -17.21 0.44 7.17
N HIS A 161 -16.15 1.14 7.56
CA HIS A 161 -16.20 2.31 8.43
C HIS A 161 -15.76 3.54 7.63
N ASN A 162 -16.46 4.66 7.80
CA ASN A 162 -16.19 5.92 7.10
C ASN A 162 -16.47 7.10 8.04
N GLY A 163 -15.86 8.26 7.77
CA GLY A 163 -16.08 9.48 8.57
C GLY A 163 -15.82 9.23 10.06
N LYS A 164 -16.77 9.63 10.92
CA LYS A 164 -16.64 9.52 12.39
C LYS A 164 -16.44 8.09 12.90
N ASP A 165 -16.86 7.07 12.15
CA ASP A 165 -16.65 5.67 12.54
C ASP A 165 -15.15 5.28 12.50
N LEU A 166 -14.31 6.13 11.93
CA LEU A 166 -12.86 5.95 11.88
C LEU A 166 -12.13 6.45 13.14
N ASP A 167 -12.79 7.23 14.01
CA ASP A 167 -12.14 7.88 15.16
C ASP A 167 -11.46 6.86 16.09
N ARG A 168 -12.13 5.74 16.36
CA ARG A 168 -11.56 4.65 17.19
C ARG A 168 -10.31 4.04 16.54
N PHE A 169 -10.32 3.87 15.21
CA PHE A 169 -9.16 3.35 14.48
C PHE A 169 -8.00 4.35 14.55
N TYR A 170 -8.26 5.64 14.37
CA TYR A 170 -7.23 6.68 14.47
C TYR A 170 -6.64 6.79 15.87
N GLU A 171 -7.45 6.68 16.92
CA GLU A 171 -6.96 6.71 18.29
C GLU A 171 -6.05 5.51 18.57
N SER A 172 -6.50 4.30 18.24
CA SER A 172 -5.71 3.09 18.43
C SER A 172 -4.44 3.07 17.57
N ALA A 173 -4.56 3.40 16.29
CA ALA A 173 -3.41 3.47 15.38
C ALA A 173 -2.44 4.59 15.77
N GLY A 174 -2.93 5.71 16.33
CA GLY A 174 -2.09 6.78 16.84
C GLY A 174 -1.21 6.34 18.01
N LYS A 175 -1.74 5.52 18.93
CA LYS A 175 -0.96 4.91 20.02
C LYS A 175 0.13 3.97 19.47
N ALA A 176 -0.25 3.07 18.56
CA ALA A 176 0.71 2.18 17.89
C ALA A 176 1.79 2.95 17.11
N VAL A 177 1.42 4.02 16.39
CA VAL A 177 2.38 4.86 15.68
C VAL A 177 3.37 5.55 16.63
N ALA A 178 2.92 6.00 17.80
CA ALA A 178 3.81 6.60 18.79
C ALA A 178 4.87 5.60 19.29
N GLU A 179 4.46 4.36 19.55
CA GLU A 179 5.38 3.26 19.92
C GLU A 179 6.36 2.94 18.78
N ILE A 180 5.86 2.81 17.55
CA ILE A 180 6.68 2.57 16.35
C ILE A 180 7.73 3.66 16.15
N VAL A 181 7.36 4.94 16.34
CA VAL A 181 8.29 6.07 16.22
C VAL A 181 9.43 5.93 17.22
N ASP A 182 9.13 5.53 18.46
CA ASP A 182 10.17 5.26 19.45
C ASP A 182 11.03 4.05 19.07
N GLU A 183 10.42 2.95 18.64
CA GLU A 183 11.17 1.77 18.19
C GLU A 183 12.13 2.09 17.05
N LEU A 184 11.70 2.91 16.08
CA LEU A 184 12.52 3.37 14.97
C LEU A 184 13.69 4.25 15.41
N LEU A 185 13.43 5.26 16.25
CA LEU A 185 14.46 6.21 16.71
C LEU A 185 15.51 5.54 17.59
N TYR A 186 15.08 4.64 18.46
CA TYR A 186 15.94 3.97 19.44
C TYR A 186 16.43 2.59 18.99
N GLN A 187 16.10 2.15 17.76
CA GLN A 187 16.34 0.80 17.24
C GLN A 187 15.90 -0.32 18.20
N LYS A 188 14.77 -0.16 18.89
CA LYS A 188 14.28 -1.18 19.83
C LYS A 188 13.83 -2.39 19.03
N ALA A 189 14.39 -3.55 19.34
CA ALA A 189 14.05 -4.78 18.66
C ALA A 189 12.65 -5.24 19.05
N HIS A 190 11.75 -5.36 18.07
CA HIS A 190 10.39 -5.86 18.27
C HIS A 190 9.95 -6.61 17.02
N PHE A 191 9.42 -7.83 17.18
CA PHE A 191 9.09 -8.69 16.06
C PHE A 191 7.75 -9.40 16.22
N GLU A 192 6.80 -9.03 15.37
CA GLU A 192 5.54 -9.74 15.16
C GLU A 192 5.60 -10.60 13.88
N GLY A 193 4.69 -11.58 13.76
CA GLY A 193 4.53 -12.40 12.55
C GLY A 193 5.51 -13.57 12.41
N ARG A 194 6.18 -13.98 13.50
CA ARG A 194 7.22 -15.03 13.51
C ARG A 194 6.79 -16.33 14.18
N THR A 195 5.61 -16.39 14.79
CA THR A 195 5.15 -17.59 15.50
C THR A 195 4.64 -18.65 14.53
N ILE A 196 4.52 -19.90 15.01
CA ILE A 196 3.89 -20.97 14.22
C ILE A 196 2.43 -20.62 13.91
N ALA A 197 1.72 -19.99 14.85
CA ALA A 197 0.35 -19.54 14.64
C ALA A 197 0.26 -18.49 13.52
N ASP A 198 1.18 -17.53 13.49
CA ASP A 198 1.27 -16.53 12.43
C ASP A 198 1.50 -17.17 11.05
N TYR A 199 2.42 -18.13 10.99
CA TYR A 199 2.68 -18.89 9.77
C TYR A 199 1.44 -19.65 9.29
N LEU A 200 0.71 -20.32 10.19
CA LEU A 200 -0.50 -21.06 9.84
C LEU A 200 -1.60 -20.12 9.33
N ILE A 201 -1.82 -18.98 9.97
CA ILE A 201 -2.77 -17.95 9.53
C ILE A 201 -2.37 -17.39 8.16
N GLY A 202 -1.09 -17.06 7.97
CA GLY A 202 -0.58 -16.57 6.70
C GLY A 202 -0.75 -17.59 5.59
N ALA A 203 -0.38 -18.85 5.83
CA ALA A 203 -0.52 -19.94 4.87
C ALA A 203 -1.98 -20.22 4.52
N SER A 204 -2.88 -20.19 5.51
CA SER A 204 -4.33 -20.35 5.29
C SER A 204 -4.98 -19.19 4.57
N ASN A 205 -4.33 -18.03 4.46
CA ASN A 205 -4.85 -16.88 3.72
C ASN A 205 -4.26 -16.80 2.31
N ARG A 206 -2.99 -17.23 2.14
CA ARG A 206 -2.23 -17.12 0.89
C ARG A 206 -2.81 -17.89 -0.29
N TRP A 207 -3.66 -18.89 -0.08
CA TRP A 207 -4.41 -19.50 -1.19
C TRP A 207 -5.27 -18.47 -1.95
N GLY A 208 -5.80 -17.46 -1.24
CA GLY A 208 -6.57 -16.38 -1.82
C GLY A 208 -5.77 -15.54 -2.83
N GLU A 209 -4.46 -15.39 -2.62
CA GLU A 209 -3.56 -14.67 -3.54
C GLU A 209 -3.57 -15.29 -4.95
N TYR A 210 -3.76 -16.61 -5.06
CA TYR A 210 -3.76 -17.32 -6.34
C TYR A 210 -5.16 -17.39 -6.98
N ILE A 211 -6.22 -17.37 -6.17
CA ILE A 211 -7.58 -17.61 -6.65
C ILE A 211 -8.35 -16.30 -6.86
N LEU A 212 -8.27 -15.36 -5.91
CA LEU A 212 -9.09 -14.13 -5.96
C LEU A 212 -8.74 -13.20 -7.12
N PRO A 213 -7.48 -13.04 -7.55
CA PRO A 213 -7.16 -12.26 -8.75
C PRO A 213 -7.86 -12.73 -10.01
N ASP A 214 -7.92 -14.04 -10.26
CA ASP A 214 -8.60 -14.61 -11.42
C ASP A 214 -10.11 -14.56 -11.27
N LEU A 215 -10.64 -14.89 -10.08
CA LEU A 215 -12.07 -14.85 -9.82
C LEU A 215 -12.61 -13.43 -9.94
N TRP A 216 -11.98 -12.45 -9.31
CA TRP A 216 -12.50 -11.09 -9.27
C TRP A 216 -12.01 -10.24 -10.42
N GLY A 217 -10.75 -10.36 -10.84
CA GLY A 217 -10.22 -9.60 -11.97
C GLY A 217 -11.02 -9.84 -13.24
N LYS A 218 -11.39 -11.10 -13.54
CA LYS A 218 -12.19 -11.44 -14.72
C LYS A 218 -13.68 -11.11 -14.59
N GLN A 219 -14.21 -11.08 -13.37
CA GLN A 219 -15.64 -10.79 -13.13
C GLN A 219 -15.92 -9.29 -13.02
N MET A 220 -14.89 -8.46 -12.84
CA MET A 220 -15.06 -7.02 -12.74
C MET A 220 -15.53 -6.41 -14.06
N PHE A 221 -16.48 -5.51 -13.96
CA PHE A 221 -17.01 -4.75 -15.09
C PHE A 221 -17.38 -3.33 -14.67
N ALA A 222 -17.51 -2.45 -15.65
CA ALA A 222 -18.11 -1.13 -15.46
C ALA A 222 -19.56 -1.17 -15.94
N ASP A 223 -20.49 -0.69 -15.12
CA ASP A 223 -21.90 -0.57 -15.48
C ASP A 223 -22.22 0.76 -16.21
N ALA A 224 -23.51 0.99 -16.45
CA ALA A 224 -24.02 2.16 -17.17
C ALA A 224 -23.71 3.51 -16.49
N LYS A 225 -23.33 3.54 -15.20
CA LYS A 225 -22.91 4.77 -14.51
C LYS A 225 -21.53 5.26 -14.98
N CYS A 226 -20.79 4.47 -15.75
CA CYS A 226 -19.44 4.82 -16.17
C CYS A 226 -19.43 5.98 -17.17
N ILE A 227 -18.86 7.11 -16.74
CA ILE A 227 -18.68 8.33 -17.54
C ILE A 227 -17.30 8.41 -18.25
N LYS A 228 -16.62 7.27 -18.44
CA LYS A 228 -15.39 7.14 -19.25
C LYS A 228 -14.20 8.02 -18.83
N ARG A 229 -14.06 8.35 -17.54
CA ARG A 229 -12.92 9.13 -17.02
C ARG A 229 -11.60 8.37 -16.94
N ALA A 230 -11.61 7.05 -17.14
CA ALA A 230 -10.43 6.18 -17.10
C ALA A 230 -9.58 6.19 -15.81
N LEU A 231 -10.09 6.75 -14.71
CA LEU A 231 -9.36 6.82 -13.42
C LEU A 231 -8.99 5.43 -12.87
N CYS A 232 -9.83 4.43 -13.10
CA CYS A 232 -9.55 3.04 -12.73
C CYS A 232 -8.36 2.46 -13.51
N ALA A 233 -8.25 2.78 -14.81
CA ALA A 233 -7.17 2.34 -15.68
C ALA A 233 -5.86 3.06 -15.34
N SER A 234 -5.89 4.38 -15.16
CA SER A 234 -4.70 5.18 -14.88
C SER A 234 -4.08 4.91 -13.51
N SER A 235 -4.87 4.44 -12.54
CA SER A 235 -4.42 4.26 -11.15
C SER A 235 -4.31 2.81 -10.71
N CYS A 236 -4.47 1.86 -11.64
CA CYS A 236 -4.31 0.45 -11.34
C CYS A 236 -2.83 0.15 -11.03
N PRO A 237 -2.48 -0.28 -9.81
CA PRO A 237 -1.08 -0.51 -9.44
C PRO A 237 -0.48 -1.77 -10.09
N MET A 238 -1.27 -2.51 -10.87
CA MET A 238 -0.85 -3.71 -11.58
C MET A 238 -0.92 -3.57 -13.09
N GLY A 239 -1.36 -2.41 -13.61
CA GLY A 239 -1.62 -2.25 -15.04
C GLY A 239 -2.68 -3.24 -15.53
N ASN A 240 -3.61 -3.67 -14.68
CA ASN A 240 -4.58 -4.71 -15.00
C ASN A 240 -5.76 -4.23 -15.86
N ILE A 241 -5.93 -2.91 -15.99
CA ILE A 241 -7.12 -2.32 -16.59
C ILE A 241 -6.71 -1.52 -17.82
N SER A 242 -7.11 -1.99 -19.00
CA SER A 242 -6.97 -1.29 -20.29
C SER A 242 -8.26 -0.54 -20.63
N LEU A 243 -8.28 0.16 -21.77
CA LEU A 243 -9.48 0.82 -22.29
C LEU A 243 -9.87 0.28 -23.66
N ALA A 244 -11.13 -0.08 -23.84
CA ALA A 244 -11.72 -0.36 -25.14
C ALA A 244 -12.94 0.54 -25.36
N LYS A 245 -12.93 1.29 -26.48
CA LYS A 245 -13.99 2.27 -26.81
C LYS A 245 -14.31 3.26 -25.66
N GLY A 246 -13.30 3.58 -24.84
CA GLY A 246 -13.39 4.45 -23.67
C GLY A 246 -13.91 3.81 -22.38
N TYR A 247 -14.24 2.51 -22.39
CA TYR A 247 -14.65 1.76 -21.20
C TYR A 247 -13.49 0.91 -20.66
N PRO A 248 -13.42 0.67 -19.33
CA PRO A 248 -12.39 -0.19 -18.76
C PRO A 248 -12.61 -1.65 -19.12
N GLU A 249 -11.55 -2.32 -19.56
CA GLU A 249 -11.48 -3.78 -19.70
C GLU A 249 -10.53 -4.34 -18.64
N PHE A 250 -10.97 -5.37 -17.92
CA PHE A 250 -10.23 -5.93 -16.79
C PHE A 250 -9.50 -7.21 -17.20
N GLY A 251 -8.20 -7.26 -16.93
CA GLY A 251 -7.36 -8.45 -17.11
C GLY A 251 -7.30 -9.34 -15.88
N THR A 252 -6.32 -10.25 -15.88
CA THR A 252 -6.11 -11.29 -14.85
C THR A 252 -4.99 -10.95 -13.86
N ASN A 253 -4.29 -9.85 -14.06
CA ASN A 253 -3.20 -9.38 -13.20
C ASN A 253 -3.70 -8.54 -12.00
N CYS A 254 -4.92 -8.76 -11.50
CA CYS A 254 -5.44 -8.00 -10.37
C CYS A 254 -4.68 -8.34 -9.05
N CYS A 255 -4.52 -7.37 -8.16
CA CYS A 255 -3.96 -7.58 -6.80
C CYS A 255 -5.01 -7.34 -5.70
N THR A 256 -6.30 -7.40 -6.05
CA THR A 256 -7.45 -7.34 -5.12
C THR A 256 -7.45 -6.16 -4.14
N CYS A 257 -6.76 -5.07 -4.47
CA CYS A 257 -6.66 -3.89 -3.60
C CYS A 257 -7.98 -3.10 -3.45
N LEU A 258 -8.98 -3.39 -4.31
CA LEU A 258 -10.29 -2.74 -4.37
C LEU A 258 -10.27 -1.21 -4.57
N ARG A 259 -9.15 -0.63 -5.01
CA ARG A 259 -9.03 0.81 -5.28
C ARG A 259 -10.04 1.28 -6.33
N CYS A 260 -10.09 0.61 -7.49
CA CYS A 260 -10.99 1.00 -8.58
C CYS A 260 -12.47 0.82 -8.23
N TYR A 261 -12.80 -0.19 -7.41
CA TYR A 261 -14.14 -0.38 -6.86
C TYR A 261 -14.50 0.74 -5.88
N ASN A 262 -13.71 0.94 -4.83
CA ASN A 262 -14.05 1.87 -3.75
C ASN A 262 -14.05 3.35 -4.17
N PHE A 263 -13.18 3.73 -5.12
CA PHE A 263 -12.93 5.13 -5.48
C PHE A 263 -13.35 5.53 -6.89
N CYS A 264 -14.19 4.74 -7.56
CA CYS A 264 -14.89 5.22 -8.74
C CYS A 264 -15.88 6.33 -8.30
N PRO A 265 -15.80 7.57 -8.84
CA PRO A 265 -16.70 8.66 -8.41
C PRO A 265 -18.18 8.35 -8.64
N GLU A 266 -18.49 7.63 -9.71
CA GLU A 266 -19.85 7.23 -10.09
C GLU A 266 -20.26 5.87 -9.53
N ASN A 267 -19.41 5.25 -8.70
CA ASN A 267 -19.59 3.88 -8.22
C ASN A 267 -19.84 2.86 -9.37
N ALA A 268 -19.31 3.11 -10.57
CA ALA A 268 -19.63 2.35 -11.76
C ALA A 268 -18.91 0.99 -11.87
N ILE A 269 -17.78 0.83 -11.15
CA ILE A 269 -17.04 -0.43 -11.13
C ILE A 269 -17.74 -1.41 -10.19
N GLN A 270 -18.06 -2.60 -10.70
CA GLN A 270 -18.69 -3.70 -9.99
C GLN A 270 -17.80 -4.95 -10.05
N ILE A 271 -17.90 -5.82 -9.05
CA ILE A 271 -17.20 -7.13 -9.04
C ILE A 271 -18.18 -8.24 -9.41
N THR A 272 -19.43 -8.12 -8.98
CA THR A 272 -20.53 -9.00 -9.36
C THR A 272 -21.80 -8.18 -9.53
N GLU A 273 -22.84 -8.78 -10.10
CA GLU A 273 -24.16 -8.15 -10.22
C GLU A 273 -24.70 -7.65 -8.86
N HIS A 274 -24.43 -8.39 -7.77
CA HIS A 274 -24.86 -8.02 -6.42
C HIS A 274 -24.22 -6.73 -5.91
N THR A 275 -22.99 -6.41 -6.33
CA THR A 275 -22.26 -5.23 -5.83
C THR A 275 -22.85 -3.88 -6.28
N ARG A 276 -23.87 -3.90 -7.14
CA ARG A 276 -24.67 -2.71 -7.47
C ARG A 276 -25.55 -2.22 -6.32
N ASP A 277 -25.86 -3.08 -5.35
CA ASP A 277 -26.54 -2.70 -4.11
C ASP A 277 -25.55 -1.97 -3.19
N GLU A 278 -25.51 -0.64 -3.31
CA GLU A 278 -24.59 0.21 -2.57
C GLU A 278 -24.93 0.32 -1.07
N GLU A 279 -26.15 -0.02 -0.66
CA GLU A 279 -26.53 -0.06 0.76
C GLU A 279 -25.94 -1.30 1.42
N LYS A 280 -26.09 -2.46 0.77
CA LYS A 280 -25.58 -3.75 1.26
C LYS A 280 -24.06 -3.88 1.12
N TYR A 281 -23.50 -3.35 0.04
CA TYR A 281 -22.08 -3.39 -0.29
C TYR A 281 -21.47 -1.98 -0.30
N ASN A 282 -21.73 -1.25 0.79
CA ASN A 282 -21.23 0.11 0.97
C ASN A 282 -19.71 0.18 0.77
N ARG A 283 -19.25 1.26 0.13
CA ARG A 283 -17.85 1.41 -0.30
C ARG A 283 -17.03 2.14 0.75
N TYR A 284 -15.79 1.69 0.92
CA TYR A 284 -14.83 2.41 1.73
C TYR A 284 -14.44 3.73 1.05
N LYS A 285 -14.40 4.81 1.82
CA LYS A 285 -14.15 6.17 1.31
C LYS A 285 -12.78 6.71 1.70
N GLY A 286 -11.91 5.87 2.26
CA GLY A 286 -10.60 6.31 2.71
C GLY A 286 -10.68 6.99 4.08
N PHE A 287 -9.53 7.43 4.58
CA PHE A 287 -9.48 8.29 5.75
C PHE A 287 -9.84 9.73 5.37
N ASP A 288 -10.21 10.55 6.36
CA ASP A 288 -10.66 11.91 6.11
C ASP A 288 -9.61 12.75 5.38
N GLY A 289 -10.05 13.42 4.31
CA GLY A 289 -9.19 14.21 3.43
C GLY A 289 -8.24 13.40 2.54
N TRP A 290 -8.30 12.07 2.58
CA TRP A 290 -7.51 11.24 1.66
C TRP A 290 -8.05 11.32 0.25
N LYS A 291 -7.12 11.48 -0.69
CA LYS A 291 -7.38 11.30 -2.11
C LYS A 291 -6.51 10.15 -2.61
N PRO A 292 -7.07 9.23 -3.41
CA PRO A 292 -6.27 8.28 -4.18
C PRO A 292 -5.13 8.99 -4.89
N PRO A 293 -3.97 8.33 -5.09
CA PRO A 293 -2.78 8.96 -5.69
C PRO A 293 -3.03 9.69 -7.01
N HIS A 294 -3.91 9.19 -7.86
CA HIS A 294 -4.30 9.81 -9.14
C HIS A 294 -5.25 11.01 -9.00
N LEU A 295 -5.84 11.19 -7.81
CA LEU A 295 -6.66 12.35 -7.41
C LEU A 295 -5.85 13.37 -6.60
N ARG A 296 -4.57 13.12 -6.33
CA ARG A 296 -3.65 14.12 -5.78
C ARG A 296 -3.16 14.98 -6.93
N HIS A 297 -3.18 16.30 -6.76
CA HIS A 297 -2.39 17.17 -7.65
C HIS A 297 -0.93 16.80 -7.46
N VAL A 298 -0.25 16.43 -8.54
CA VAL A 298 1.18 16.23 -8.50
C VAL A 298 1.81 17.44 -9.15
N GLU A 299 2.44 18.28 -8.34
CA GLU A 299 3.45 19.21 -8.86
C GLU A 299 4.66 18.36 -9.27
N ILE A 300 4.59 17.82 -10.48
CA ILE A 300 5.77 17.34 -11.17
C ILE A 300 6.50 18.61 -11.58
N GLY A 301 7.74 18.79 -11.11
CA GLY A 301 8.61 19.87 -11.55
C GLY A 301 8.53 20.00 -13.08
N ARG A 302 8.10 21.18 -13.53
CA ARG A 302 7.88 21.52 -14.93
C ARG A 302 9.02 21.00 -15.81
N ARG A 303 8.70 20.19 -16.81
CA ARG A 303 9.34 20.29 -18.12
C ARG A 303 8.25 20.43 -19.15
N GLU A 304 8.27 21.57 -19.83
CA GLU A 304 7.46 21.90 -20.99
C GLU A 304 7.69 20.84 -22.07
N HIS A 305 6.74 19.91 -22.21
CA HIS A 305 6.47 19.28 -23.49
C HIS A 305 4.96 19.08 -23.56
N GLU A 306 4.30 20.11 -24.05
CA GLU A 306 2.94 20.06 -24.54
C GLU A 306 2.91 19.13 -25.77
N PRO A 307 2.10 18.05 -25.79
CA PRO A 307 1.90 17.31 -27.01
C PRO A 307 0.95 18.12 -27.90
N ALA A 308 1.36 18.35 -29.15
CA ALA A 308 0.51 18.90 -30.19
C ALA A 308 -0.82 18.11 -30.22
N ARG A 309 -1.93 18.82 -30.04
CA ARG A 309 -3.25 18.29 -30.39
C ARG A 309 -3.40 18.33 -31.91
N PRO A 310 -4.13 17.37 -32.51
CA PRO A 310 -4.39 17.34 -33.95
C PRO A 310 -5.16 18.59 -34.42
#